data_AF-A0A2N0G1G5-F1
#
_entry.id   AF-A0A2N0G1G5-F1
#
_cell.length_a   1.000
_cell.length_b   1.000
_cell.length_c   1.000
_cell.angle_alpha   90.00
_cell.angle_beta   90.00
_cell.angle_gamma   90.00
#
_symmetry.space_group_name_H-M   'P 1'
#
loop_
_entity.id
_entity.type
_entity.pdbx_description
1 polymer ?
#
loop_
_entity_poly.entity_id
_entity_poly.type
_entity_poly.pdbx_seq_one_letter_code
_entity_poly.pdbx_strand_id
1 'polypeptide(L)'
;MKRVGNCIKDQLFFLKHERLKMKDFLITCCLTLFLSVSCLGQEVTLDNEQGSTSKINADSIIIYGSDTCHFCLDTKSFLTSKQIAFTYYDVDVNIVKQREMLIKVQKAGLSTNQIALPVIDKNGQLFMNDSDFEAFLKKIAN
;
A
#
# COMPACT_ATOMS: atom_id res chain seq x y z
N MET A 1 28.93 -28.52 -14.37
CA MET A 1 27.52 -28.90 -14.09
C MET A 1 27.25 -28.80 -12.59
N LYS A 2 26.04 -28.40 -12.15
CA LYS A 2 25.61 -28.35 -10.73
C LYS A 2 24.23 -29.01 -10.56
N ARG A 3 24.14 -30.03 -9.71
CA ARG A 3 22.98 -30.74 -9.09
C ARG A 3 23.57 -31.59 -7.94
N VAL A 4 22.94 -32.01 -6.83
CA VAL A 4 21.65 -31.79 -6.13
C VAL A 4 21.89 -32.33 -4.69
N GLY A 5 21.22 -31.96 -3.59
CA GLY A 5 20.12 -31.02 -3.32
C GLY A 5 19.67 -31.15 -1.84
N ASN A 6 18.45 -30.68 -1.50
CA ASN A 6 17.68 -30.89 -0.26
C ASN A 6 18.38 -31.08 1.11
N CYS A 7 18.17 -30.13 2.02
CA CYS A 7 18.25 -30.35 3.46
C CYS A 7 16.82 -30.56 4.02
N ILE A 8 16.55 -31.74 4.58
CA ILE A 8 15.28 -32.07 5.24
C ILE A 8 15.47 -32.03 6.76
N LYS A 9 14.49 -31.40 7.42
CA LYS A 9 14.13 -31.41 8.85
C LYS A 9 14.80 -32.49 9.73
N ASP A 10 15.40 -32.04 10.82
CA ASP A 10 15.61 -32.76 12.09
C ASP A 10 16.04 -31.73 13.17
N GLN A 11 15.88 -31.91 14.48
CA GLN A 11 14.85 -32.65 15.22
C GLN A 11 14.76 -32.08 16.65
N LEU A 12 13.54 -31.99 17.18
CA LEU A 12 13.22 -31.55 18.54
C LEU A 12 13.41 -32.71 19.54
N PHE A 13 14.43 -32.69 20.43
CA PHE A 13 14.35 -33.45 21.69
C PHE A 13 15.32 -33.00 22.81
N PHE A 14 14.73 -32.68 23.98
CA PHE A 14 15.22 -32.80 25.37
C PHE A 14 16.73 -32.85 25.69
N LEU A 15 17.15 -31.97 26.61
CA LEU A 15 17.67 -32.36 27.93
C LEU A 15 17.37 -31.26 28.98
N LYS A 16 17.07 -31.67 30.22
CA LYS A 16 16.51 -30.83 31.30
C LYS A 16 17.22 -31.16 32.63
N HIS A 17 17.30 -30.17 33.54
CA HIS A 17 17.76 -30.29 34.95
C HIS A 17 19.29 -30.47 35.14
N GLU A 18 19.96 -30.02 36.22
CA GLU A 18 19.57 -29.70 37.62
C GLU A 18 20.26 -28.39 38.16
N ARG A 19 19.55 -27.67 39.06
CA ARG A 19 20.07 -26.96 40.28
C ARG A 19 21.29 -26.01 40.20
N LEU A 20 21.05 -24.70 40.03
CA LEU A 20 21.91 -23.64 40.62
C LEU A 20 21.08 -22.68 41.51
N LYS A 21 21.74 -21.99 42.45
CA LYS A 21 21.07 -21.39 43.63
C LYS A 21 20.30 -20.10 43.32
N MET A 22 19.07 -20.05 43.81
CA MET A 22 18.07 -18.99 43.62
C MET A 22 18.50 -17.58 44.08
N LYS A 23 19.52 -17.46 44.92
CA LYS A 23 19.95 -16.19 45.55
C LYS A 23 20.92 -15.39 44.68
N ASP A 24 21.66 -16.05 43.80
CA ASP A 24 22.67 -15.42 42.93
C ASP A 24 22.05 -14.88 41.61
N PHE A 25 20.83 -15.33 41.30
CA PHE A 25 20.06 -14.89 40.13
C PHE A 25 19.57 -13.43 40.27
N LEU A 26 19.17 -13.01 41.49
CA LEU A 26 18.72 -11.64 41.76
C LEU A 26 19.84 -10.62 41.56
N ILE A 27 21.07 -10.95 41.98
CA ILE A 27 22.25 -10.08 41.83
C ILE A 27 22.65 -9.95 40.35
N THR A 28 22.51 -11.04 39.58
CA THR A 28 22.81 -11.08 38.14
C THR A 28 21.77 -10.30 37.29
N CYS A 29 20.49 -10.29 37.67
CA CYS A 29 19.47 -9.49 36.99
C CYS A 29 19.65 -7.97 37.20
N CYS A 30 20.09 -7.52 38.37
CA CYS A 30 20.29 -6.09 38.61
C CYS A 30 21.48 -5.50 37.83
N LEU A 31 22.57 -6.26 37.66
CA LEU A 31 23.77 -5.82 36.93
C LEU A 31 23.58 -5.79 35.40
N THR A 32 22.70 -6.64 34.86
CA THR A 32 22.42 -6.68 33.42
C THR A 32 21.40 -5.63 32.97
N LEU A 33 20.55 -5.10 33.86
CA LEU A 33 19.61 -4.02 33.56
C LEU A 33 20.26 -2.62 33.42
N PHE A 34 21.41 -2.38 34.05
CA PHE A 34 22.04 -1.05 34.07
C PHE A 34 22.93 -0.74 32.85
N LEU A 35 23.37 -1.75 32.09
CA LEU A 35 24.32 -1.59 30.98
C LEU A 35 23.68 -1.39 29.60
N SER A 36 22.35 -1.51 29.47
CA SER A 36 21.62 -1.20 28.23
C SER A 36 21.14 0.25 28.14
N VAL A 37 21.19 1.02 29.24
CA VAL A 37 20.72 2.41 29.33
C VAL A 37 21.79 3.40 28.83
N SER A 38 22.32 3.13 27.64
CA SER A 38 23.29 4.01 26.96
C SER A 38 23.24 3.84 25.44
N CYS A 39 22.07 4.10 24.87
CA CYS A 39 21.99 4.59 23.50
C CYS A 39 20.96 5.73 23.43
N LEU A 40 21.46 6.96 23.50
CA LEU A 40 20.72 8.15 23.09
C LEU A 40 20.56 8.11 21.56
N GLY A 41 19.52 7.42 21.10
CA GLY A 41 19.01 7.50 19.73
C GLY A 41 17.74 8.36 19.75
N GLN A 42 17.64 9.31 18.82
CA GLN A 42 16.59 10.33 18.82
C GLN A 42 15.17 9.73 18.92
N GLU A 43 14.40 10.26 19.87
CA GLU A 43 12.95 10.29 19.75
C GLU A 43 12.62 11.13 18.50
N VAL A 44 12.14 10.46 17.45
CA VAL A 44 11.32 11.14 16.45
C VAL A 44 10.02 11.47 17.16
N THR A 45 9.77 12.75 17.42
CA THR A 45 8.50 13.18 18.00
C THR A 45 7.41 12.83 16.99
N LEU A 46 6.60 11.82 17.33
CA LEU A 46 5.29 11.66 16.72
C LEU A 46 4.40 12.67 17.42
N ASP A 47 4.46 13.90 16.94
CA ASP A 47 3.72 15.02 17.48
C ASP A 47 2.23 14.65 17.53
N ASN A 48 1.72 14.52 18.76
CA ASN A 48 0.28 14.38 18.99
C ASN A 48 -0.40 15.73 18.77
N GLU A 49 -0.58 16.09 17.50
CA GLU A 49 -1.62 17.01 17.10
C GLU A 49 -2.74 16.22 16.40
N GLN A 50 -3.70 15.73 17.20
CA GLN A 50 -5.08 15.59 16.76
C GLN A 50 -5.76 16.97 16.56
N GLY A 51 -5.02 17.92 15.98
CA GLY A 51 -5.58 19.08 15.33
C GLY A 51 -6.16 18.62 14.00
N SER A 52 -7.45 18.85 13.79
CA SER A 52 -8.09 18.70 12.49
C SER A 52 -7.62 19.80 11.53
N THR A 53 -6.32 19.79 11.20
CA THR A 53 -5.88 20.33 9.94
C THR A 53 -6.45 19.39 8.88
N SER A 54 -7.59 19.79 8.33
CA SER A 54 -7.98 19.38 7.00
C SER A 54 -6.82 19.74 6.07
N LYS A 55 -5.89 18.81 5.90
CA LYS A 55 -5.04 18.76 4.74
C LYS A 55 -6.02 18.79 3.60
N ILE A 56 -6.03 19.91 2.86
CA ILE A 56 -6.70 19.98 1.57
C ILE A 56 -5.99 18.93 0.71
N ASN A 57 -6.51 17.70 0.76
CA ASN A 57 -6.37 16.78 -0.33
C ASN A 57 -7.08 17.51 -1.46
N ALA A 58 -6.30 18.19 -2.31
CA ALA A 58 -6.75 18.43 -3.66
C ALA A 58 -7.12 17.04 -4.20
N ASP A 59 -8.42 16.79 -4.37
CA ASP A 59 -8.98 15.47 -4.60
C ASP A 59 -8.21 14.77 -5.72
N SER A 60 -7.33 13.87 -5.33
CA SER A 60 -6.23 13.45 -6.22
C SER A 60 -6.73 12.37 -7.15
N ILE A 61 -7.37 12.80 -8.23
CA ILE A 61 -7.87 11.90 -9.27
C ILE A 61 -6.68 11.21 -9.94
N ILE A 62 -6.63 9.89 -9.87
CA ILE A 62 -5.70 9.06 -10.62
C ILE A 62 -6.48 8.33 -11.71
N ILE A 63 -6.04 8.47 -12.95
CA ILE A 63 -6.59 7.81 -14.12
C ILE A 63 -5.63 6.69 -14.51
N TYR A 64 -6.08 5.44 -14.41
CA TYR A 64 -5.43 4.29 -15.05
C TYR A 64 -6.12 4.06 -16.40
N GLY A 65 -5.38 4.15 -17.49
CA GLY A 65 -5.93 4.06 -18.83
C GLY A 65 -4.89 3.59 -19.86
N SER A 66 -5.19 3.77 -21.13
CA SER A 66 -4.28 3.54 -22.26
C SER A 66 -4.40 4.67 -23.25
N ASP A 67 -3.30 5.14 -23.82
CA ASP A 67 -3.30 6.17 -24.86
C ASP A 67 -3.89 5.65 -26.19
N THR A 68 -4.18 4.35 -26.29
CA THR A 68 -4.93 3.74 -27.40
C THR A 68 -6.45 3.65 -27.15
N CYS A 69 -6.93 4.01 -25.95
CA CYS A 69 -8.34 3.88 -25.57
C CYS A 69 -9.09 5.22 -25.68
N HIS A 70 -10.09 5.30 -26.58
CA HIS A 70 -10.89 6.51 -26.79
C HIS A 70 -11.48 7.09 -25.50
N PHE A 71 -12.17 6.29 -24.68
CA PHE A 71 -12.74 6.75 -23.40
C PHE A 71 -11.68 7.28 -22.41
N CYS A 72 -10.43 6.79 -22.47
CA CYS A 72 -9.34 7.33 -21.65
C CYS A 72 -8.93 8.72 -22.12
N LEU A 73 -8.79 8.92 -23.43
CA LEU A 73 -8.45 10.20 -24.04
C LEU A 73 -9.55 11.24 -23.79
N ASP A 74 -10.81 10.86 -23.96
CA ASP A 74 -11.96 11.72 -23.71
C ASP A 74 -12.07 12.10 -22.23
N THR A 75 -11.79 11.18 -21.30
CA THR A 75 -11.76 11.47 -19.86
C THR A 75 -10.63 12.44 -19.49
N LYS A 76 -9.43 12.28 -20.06
CA LYS A 76 -8.31 13.24 -19.91
C LYS A 76 -8.72 14.62 -20.42
N SER A 77 -9.33 14.69 -21.61
CA SER A 77 -9.80 15.93 -22.23
C SER A 77 -10.86 16.63 -21.39
N PHE A 78 -11.87 15.88 -20.92
CA PHE A 78 -12.94 16.38 -20.07
C PHE A 78 -12.40 17.00 -18.77
N LEU A 79 -11.59 16.27 -18.00
CA LEU A 79 -11.02 16.78 -16.74
C LEU A 79 -10.10 17.99 -16.98
N THR A 80 -9.31 17.98 -18.06
CA THR A 80 -8.48 19.12 -18.47
C THR A 80 -9.35 20.36 -18.78
N SER A 81 -10.45 20.19 -19.53
CA SER A 81 -11.38 21.28 -19.87
C SER A 81 -12.06 21.90 -18.65
N LYS A 82 -12.24 21.09 -17.59
CA LYS A 82 -12.80 21.51 -16.30
C LYS A 82 -11.75 22.07 -15.33
N GLN A 83 -10.48 22.13 -15.73
CA GLN A 83 -9.34 22.52 -14.89
C GLN A 83 -9.20 21.67 -13.61
N ILE A 84 -9.69 20.42 -13.65
CA ILE A 84 -9.58 19.47 -12.55
C ILE A 84 -8.20 18.80 -12.63
N ALA A 85 -7.43 18.89 -11.55
CA ALA A 85 -6.12 18.25 -11.48
C ALA A 85 -6.25 16.72 -11.42
N PHE A 86 -5.47 16.00 -12.24
CA PHE A 86 -5.40 14.54 -12.22
C PHE A 86 -3.98 14.06 -12.53
N THR A 87 -3.68 12.82 -12.13
CA THR A 87 -2.49 12.08 -12.58
C THR A 87 -2.93 10.98 -13.53
N TYR A 88 -2.28 10.88 -14.70
CA TYR A 88 -2.58 9.83 -15.68
C TYR A 88 -1.44 8.81 -15.75
N TYR A 89 -1.81 7.53 -15.80
CA TYR A 89 -0.90 6.42 -16.06
C TYR A 89 -1.43 5.54 -17.18
N ASP A 90 -0.65 5.44 -18.26
CA ASP A 90 -0.84 4.42 -19.28
C ASP A 90 -0.41 3.06 -18.70
N VAL A 91 -1.36 2.13 -18.55
CA VAL A 91 -1.12 0.80 -17.96
C VAL A 91 -0.68 -0.27 -18.96
N ASP A 92 -0.63 0.04 -20.26
CA ASP A 92 -0.09 -0.86 -21.28
C ASP A 92 1.45 -0.79 -21.27
N VAL A 93 2.00 0.41 -21.05
CA VAL A 93 3.45 0.62 -20.92
C VAL A 93 3.95 0.62 -19.46
N ASN A 94 3.13 1.05 -18.49
CA ASN A 94 3.53 1.11 -17.08
C ASN A 94 3.03 -0.10 -16.27
N ILE A 95 3.76 -1.21 -16.34
CA ILE A 95 3.45 -2.46 -15.64
C ILE A 95 3.36 -2.29 -14.10
N VAL A 96 4.08 -1.35 -13.50
CA VAL A 96 3.98 -1.06 -12.06
C VAL A 96 2.59 -0.49 -11.73
N LYS A 97 2.12 0.48 -12.54
CA LYS A 97 0.80 1.09 -12.37
C LYS A 97 -0.35 0.19 -12.81
N GLN A 98 -0.13 -0.69 -13.79
CA GLN A 98 -1.05 -1.78 -14.10
C GLN A 98 -1.29 -2.69 -12.88
N ARG A 99 -0.22 -3.13 -12.19
CA ARG A 99 -0.34 -3.93 -10.96
C ARG A 99 -1.00 -3.16 -9.82
N GLU A 100 -0.68 -1.89 -9.66
CA GLU A 100 -1.34 -1.01 -8.66
C GLU A 100 -2.85 -0.93 -8.91
N MET A 101 -3.28 -0.70 -10.16
CA MET A 101 -4.68 -0.72 -10.58
C MET A 101 -5.35 -2.06 -10.23
N LEU A 102 -4.78 -3.19 -10.65
CA LEU A 102 -5.34 -4.52 -10.40
C LEU A 102 -5.53 -4.81 -8.90
N ILE A 103 -4.55 -4.43 -8.07
CA ILE A 103 -4.63 -4.59 -6.61
C ILE A 103 -5.74 -3.71 -6.02
N LYS A 104 -5.91 -2.47 -6.50
CA LYS A 104 -6.98 -1.58 -6.06
C LYS A 104 -8.36 -2.13 -6.45
N VAL A 105 -8.51 -2.57 -7.71
CA VAL A 105 -9.74 -3.19 -8.24
C VAL A 105 -10.14 -4.42 -7.40
N GLN A 106 -9.20 -5.32 -7.15
CA GLN A 106 -9.43 -6.51 -6.33
C GLN A 106 -9.83 -6.16 -4.88
N LYS A 107 -9.18 -5.16 -4.26
CA LYS A 107 -9.50 -4.69 -2.91
C LYS A 107 -10.88 -4.03 -2.82
N ALA A 108 -11.37 -3.43 -3.90
CA ALA A 108 -12.73 -2.89 -4.00
C ALA A 108 -13.80 -3.98 -4.21
N GLY A 109 -13.43 -5.27 -4.27
CA GLY A 109 -14.34 -6.38 -4.54
C GLY A 109 -14.80 -6.47 -6.00
N LEU A 110 -14.14 -5.73 -6.91
CA LEU A 110 -14.46 -5.72 -8.33
C LEU A 110 -13.70 -6.83 -9.08
N SER A 111 -14.31 -7.35 -10.15
CA SER A 111 -13.72 -8.41 -10.97
C SER A 111 -12.53 -7.89 -11.78
N THR A 112 -11.36 -8.50 -11.60
CA THR A 112 -10.17 -8.20 -12.43
C THR A 112 -10.27 -8.68 -13.86
N ASN A 113 -11.29 -9.49 -14.19
CA ASN A 113 -11.46 -10.11 -15.50
C ASN A 113 -12.31 -9.25 -16.46
N GLN A 114 -12.98 -8.21 -15.94
CA GLN A 114 -13.93 -7.37 -16.68
C GLN A 114 -13.70 -5.89 -16.35
N ILE A 115 -12.44 -5.46 -16.43
CA ILE A 115 -12.05 -4.07 -16.19
C ILE A 115 -12.37 -3.24 -17.44
N ALA A 116 -13.29 -2.30 -17.30
CA ALA A 116 -13.54 -1.27 -18.32
C ALA A 116 -12.61 -0.07 -18.06
N LEU A 117 -11.83 0.31 -19.06
CA LEU A 117 -10.98 1.51 -19.01
C LEU A 117 -11.78 2.77 -19.40
N PRO A 118 -11.44 3.94 -18.82
CA PRO A 118 -10.46 4.14 -17.75
C PRO A 118 -10.97 3.67 -16.39
N VAL A 119 -10.04 3.24 -15.52
CA VAL A 119 -10.30 3.10 -14.09
C VAL A 119 -9.86 4.39 -13.41
N ILE A 120 -10.77 5.01 -12.68
CA ILE A 120 -10.56 6.25 -11.94
C ILE A 120 -10.48 5.93 -10.45
N ASP A 121 -9.43 6.35 -9.79
CA ASP A 121 -9.30 6.39 -8.34
C ASP A 121 -9.45 7.85 -7.90
N LYS A 122 -10.57 8.16 -7.25
CA LYS A 122 -10.84 9.46 -6.61
C LYS A 122 -10.91 9.22 -5.12
N ASN A 123 -9.88 9.66 -4.39
CA ASN A 123 -9.78 9.54 -2.93
C ASN A 123 -9.93 8.09 -2.40
N GLY A 124 -9.45 7.08 -3.14
CA GLY A 124 -9.56 5.67 -2.79
C GLY A 124 -10.86 5.00 -3.24
N GLN A 125 -11.84 5.75 -3.77
CA GLN A 125 -13.02 5.19 -4.39
C GLN A 125 -12.77 4.96 -5.89
N LEU A 126 -13.09 3.75 -6.36
CA LEU A 126 -12.92 3.38 -7.76
C LEU A 126 -14.20 3.59 -8.58
N PHE A 127 -14.01 4.15 -9.77
CA PHE A 127 -15.01 4.19 -10.84
C PHE A 127 -14.43 3.57 -12.10
N MET A 128 -15.25 2.83 -12.83
CA MET A 128 -14.93 2.33 -14.18
C MET A 128 -15.95 2.90 -15.14
N ASN A 129 -15.59 2.98 -16.42
CA ASN A 129 -16.58 3.27 -17.46
C ASN A 129 -17.67 2.19 -17.48
N ASP A 130 -18.91 2.60 -17.74
CA ASP A 130 -20.06 1.70 -17.92
C ASP A 130 -20.72 1.97 -19.29
N SER A 131 -22.01 1.66 -19.45
CA SER A 131 -22.73 1.90 -20.71
C SER A 131 -23.10 3.37 -20.96
N ASP A 132 -23.10 4.22 -19.92
CA ASP A 132 -23.41 5.65 -20.00
C ASP A 132 -22.17 6.47 -19.63
N PHE A 133 -21.30 6.67 -20.63
CA PHE A 133 -20.07 7.43 -20.48
C PHE A 133 -20.30 8.87 -19.99
N GLU A 134 -21.42 9.50 -20.34
CA GLU A 134 -21.77 10.85 -19.89
C GLU A 134 -22.15 10.89 -18.40
N ALA A 135 -22.87 9.87 -17.91
CA ALA A 135 -23.12 9.71 -16.48
C ALA A 135 -21.82 9.42 -15.71
N PHE A 136 -20.93 8.59 -16.26
CA PHE A 136 -19.60 8.34 -15.72
C PHE A 136 -18.76 9.64 -15.60
N LEU A 137 -18.68 10.46 -16.66
CA LEU A 137 -17.94 11.74 -16.63
C LEU A 137 -18.50 12.70 -15.57
N LYS A 138 -19.82 12.80 -15.42
CA LYS A 138 -20.45 13.63 -14.37
C LYS A 138 -20.12 13.13 -12.97
N LYS A 139 -20.08 11.80 -12.78
CA LYS A 139 -19.78 11.16 -11.48
C LYS A 139 -18.36 11.44 -10.99
N ILE A 140 -17.39 11.56 -11.89
CA ILE A 140 -15.99 11.81 -11.51
C ILE A 140 -15.68 13.30 -11.29
N ALA A 141 -16.41 14.21 -11.95
CA ALA A 141 -16.25 15.66 -11.77
C ALA A 141 -16.93 16.23 -10.52
N ASN A 142 -18.02 15.61 -10.05
CA ASN A 142 -18.80 16.04 -8.88
C ASN A 142 -18.29 15.46 -7.55
#